data_AF-A0A0P9T7P8-F1
#
_entry.id   AF-A0A0P9T7P8-F1
#
_cell.length_a   1.000
_cell.length_b   1.000
_cell.length_c   1.000
_cell.angle_alpha   90.00
_cell.angle_beta   90.00
_cell.angle_gamma   90.00
#
_symmetry.space_group_name_H-M   'P 1'
#
loop_
_entity.id
_entity.type
_entity.pdbx_description
1 polymer ?
#
loop_
_entity_poly.entity_id
_entity_poly.type
_entity_poly.pdbx_seq_one_letter_code
_entity_poly.pdbx_strand_id
1 'polypeptide(L)' 'MCAFGGPNLDTLFVTSIRPGGDISDQPFAGGLFALRPGVKGLKEPEFQG' A
#
# COMPACT_ATOMS: atom_id res chain seq x y z
N MET A 1 5.74 -0.62 1.93
CA MET A 1 5.22 0.63 2.54
C MET A 1 3.71 0.51 2.62
N CYS A 2 3.05 1.16 3.58
CA CYS A 2 1.60 1.29 3.57
C CYS A 2 1.17 2.73 3.88
N ALA A 3 0.00 3.12 3.35
CA ALA A 3 -0.59 4.44 3.58
C ALA A 3 -2.11 4.36 3.44
N PHE A 4 -2.83 5.10 4.28
CA PHE A 4 -4.27 5.27 4.10
C PHE A 4 -4.55 6.30 2.99
N GLY A 5 -5.57 6.05 2.20
CA GLY A 5 -6.00 6.94 1.12
C GLY A 5 -7.48 6.76 0.76
N GLY A 6 -7.85 7.26 -0.40
CA GLY A 6 -9.24 7.41 -0.81
C GLY A 6 -9.93 8.60 -0.11
N PRO A 7 -11.12 9.02 -0.58
CA PRO A 7 -11.78 10.24 -0.10
C PRO A 7 -12.06 10.27 1.41
N ASN A 8 -12.23 9.09 2.03
CA ASN A 8 -12.58 8.94 3.44
C ASN A 8 -11.43 8.39 4.31
N LEU A 9 -10.23 8.21 3.74
CA LEU A 9 -9.09 7.56 4.40
C LEU A 9 -9.41 6.14 4.94
N ASP A 10 -10.31 5.42 4.27
CA ASP A 10 -10.78 4.08 4.65
C ASP A 10 -10.18 2.96 3.78
N THR A 11 -9.29 3.31 2.84
CA THR A 11 -8.57 2.36 2.00
C THR A 11 -7.10 2.33 2.42
N LEU A 12 -6.58 1.15 2.77
CA LEU A 12 -5.16 0.95 3.07
C LEU A 12 -4.45 0.47 1.80
N PHE A 13 -3.57 1.30 1.26
CA PHE A 13 -2.69 0.94 0.15
C PHE A 13 -1.42 0.29 0.68
N VAL A 14 -1.03 -0.85 0.11
CA VAL A 14 0.20 -1.58 0.47
C VAL A 14 1.03 -1.81 -0.78
N THR A 15 2.26 -1.29 -0.78
CA THR A 15 3.25 -1.59 -1.82
C THR A 15 4.07 -2.81 -1.45
N SER A 16 4.41 -3.61 -2.45
CA SER A 16 5.37 -4.69 -2.35
C SER A 16 6.52 -4.48 -3.35
N ILE A 17 7.54 -5.32 -3.27
CA ILE A 17 8.66 -5.33 -4.21
C ILE A 17 8.67 -6.66 -4.97
N ARG A 18 9.26 -6.64 -6.17
CA ARG A 18 9.60 -7.85 -6.91
C ARG A 18 11.11 -8.05 -6.83
N PRO A 19 11.62 -8.92 -5.95
CA PRO A 19 13.04 -9.22 -5.94
C PRO A 19 13.47 -9.90 -7.25
N GLY A 20 14.76 -9.81 -7.58
CA GLY A 20 15.33 -10.64 -8.64
C GLY A 20 15.41 -12.12 -8.22
N GLY A 21 15.56 -13.02 -9.20
CA GLY A 21 15.59 -14.46 -8.98
C GLY A 21 14.32 -15.16 -9.48
N ASP A 22 14.17 -16.44 -9.13
CA ASP A 22 12.94 -17.18 -9.41
C ASP A 22 11.84 -16.77 -8.43
N ILE A 23 10.71 -16.33 -8.99
CA ILE A 23 9.53 -15.87 -8.27
C ILE A 23 8.26 -16.47 -8.91
N SER A 24 8.40 -17.59 -9.61
CA SER A 24 7.30 -18.26 -10.31
C SER A 24 6.13 -18.63 -9.39
N ASP A 25 6.38 -18.80 -8.09
CA ASP A 25 5.40 -19.07 -7.04
C ASP A 25 4.78 -17.81 -6.41
N GLN A 26 5.25 -16.61 -6.79
CA GLN A 26 4.84 -15.33 -6.22
C GLN A 26 4.26 -14.41 -7.30
N PRO A 27 3.06 -14.73 -7.84
CA PRO A 27 2.47 -14.01 -8.97
C PRO A 27 2.14 -12.55 -8.68
N PHE A 28 2.04 -12.15 -7.41
CA PHE A 28 1.74 -10.79 -7.00
C PHE A 28 2.96 -9.99 -6.52
N ALA A 29 4.17 -10.53 -6.64
CA ALA A 29 5.40 -9.83 -6.28
C ALA A 29 5.52 -8.50 -7.05
N GLY A 30 5.75 -7.40 -6.32
CA GLY A 30 5.79 -6.04 -6.88
C GLY A 30 4.41 -5.38 -7.09
N GLY A 31 3.33 -6.05 -6.69
CA GLY A 31 1.99 -5.49 -6.75
C GLY A 31 1.75 -4.35 -5.76
N LEU A 32 0.76 -3.52 -6.09
CA LEU A 32 0.11 -2.56 -5.21
C LEU A 32 -1.30 -3.08 -4.87
N PHE A 33 -1.61 -3.15 -3.58
CA PHE A 33 -2.87 -3.69 -3.09
C PHE A 33 -3.68 -2.59 -2.41
N ALA A 34 -5.01 -2.62 -2.59
CA ALA A 34 -5.95 -1.76 -1.90
C ALA A 34 -6.85 -2.61 -1.01
N LEU A 35 -6.81 -2.36 0.30
CA LEU A 35 -7.53 -3.11 1.32
C LEU A 35 -8.61 -2.24 1.96
N ARG A 36 -9.71 -2.88 2.40
CA ARG A 36 -10.73 -2.26 3.27
C ARG A 36 -10.58 -2.84 4.68
N PRO A 37 -9.74 -2.24 5.56
CA PRO A 37 -9.39 -2.85 6.85
C PRO A 37 -10.46 -2.66 7.94
N GLY A 38 -11.56 -1.94 7.68
CA GLY A 38 -12.61 -1.68 8.68
C GLY A 38 -12.30 -0.52 9.64
N VAL A 39 -11.18 0.17 9.43
CA VAL A 39 -10.75 1.36 10.20
C VAL A 39 -10.39 2.50 9.24
N LYS A 40 -10.29 3.72 9.77
CA LYS A 40 -9.86 4.91 9.02
C LYS A 40 -8.49 5.38 9.48
N GLY A 41 -7.68 5.85 8.54
CA GLY A 41 -6.39 6.47 8.82
C GLY A 41 -6.46 8.00 9.00
N LEU A 42 -5.27 8.60 8.97
CA LEU A 42 -5.06 10.05 9.02
C LEU A 42 -4.39 10.52 7.72
N LYS A 43 -4.51 11.82 7.44
CA LYS A 43 -3.78 12.44 6.32
C LYS A 43 -2.29 12.48 6.67
N GLU A 44 -1.45 12.09 5.71
CA GLU A 44 0.00 12.24 5.84
C GLU A 44 0.38 13.73 6.01
N PRO A 45 1.36 14.05 6.87
CA PRO A 45 1.85 15.41 7.01
C PRO A 45 2.56 15.88 5.73
N GLU A 46 2.39 17.15 5.41
CA GLU A 46 3.09 17.78 4.29
C GLU A 46 4.49 18.22 4.73
N PHE A 47 5.50 17.97 3.89
CA PHE A 47 6.86 18.48 4.11
C PHE A 47 6.86 20.01 4.12
N GLN A 48 7.56 20.62 5.09
CA GLN A 48 7.51 22.08 5.35
C GLN A 48 8.76 22.87 4.92
N GLY A 49 9.74 22.22 4.26
CA GLY A 49 11.02 22.85 3.90
C GLY A 49 12.14 22.56 4.90
#